data_AF-A0A7Y3UXP7-F1
#
_entry.id   AF-A0A7Y3UXP7-F1
#
_cell.length_a   1.000
_cell.length_b   1.000
_cell.length_c   1.000
_cell.angle_alpha   90.00
_cell.angle_beta   90.00
_cell.angle_gamma   90.00
#
_symmetry.space_group_name_H-M   'P 1'
#
loop_
_entity.id
_entity.type
_entity.pdbx_description
1 polymer ?
#
loop_
_entity_poly.entity_id
_entity_poly.type
_entity_poly.pdbx_seq_one_letter_code
_entity_poly.pdbx_strand_id
1 'polypeptide(L)'
;MSDDAVRLSELVPEYSRYYKVTPKEAAYALHELIDDLYLEYGERRGNRLSINEVLWVGRSESPEKTSRNYNFHFQLVNQYFEGFFASESDATPVCISCYSESDQRFKDIPVSLVWLSRRKFSEWVLEAGIDPPESISKVGVASKSLAEGTDSTLKTLELESIRKIMVGLVRLIKEVDRAHSEQPINYDEKRRSDRIKLRASRLNNPPRKNSDLYRELIEFAEDAGFELVKDRQTLRRYMHGESKTSSGE
;
A
#
# COMPACT_ATOMS: atom_id res chain seq x y z
N MET A 1 -24.30 -1.49 -18.62
CA MET A 1 -23.05 -0.75 -18.34
C MET A 1 -23.02 -0.21 -16.90
N SER A 2 -23.53 -0.94 -15.90
CA SER A 2 -23.63 -0.46 -14.51
C SER A 2 -22.57 -1.03 -13.55
N ASP A 3 -21.95 -2.16 -13.87
CA ASP A 3 -21.20 -2.92 -12.86
C ASP A 3 -19.76 -2.44 -12.62
N ASP A 4 -19.27 -1.49 -13.44
CA ASP A 4 -17.90 -0.96 -13.36
C ASP A 4 -17.80 0.32 -12.51
N ALA A 5 -18.91 1.00 -12.25
CA ALA A 5 -18.90 2.28 -11.53
C ALA A 5 -19.16 2.05 -10.03
N VAL A 6 -18.36 2.69 -9.18
CA VAL A 6 -18.50 2.67 -7.72
C VAL A 6 -18.50 4.09 -7.18
N ARG A 7 -19.21 4.35 -6.09
CA ARG A 7 -19.15 5.67 -5.46
C ARG A 7 -17.88 5.82 -4.64
N LEU A 8 -17.35 7.03 -4.57
CA LEU A 8 -16.21 7.36 -3.71
C LEU A 8 -16.47 6.97 -2.24
N SER A 9 -17.71 7.18 -1.77
CA SER A 9 -18.16 6.79 -0.43
C SER A 9 -18.12 5.28 -0.15
N GLU A 10 -18.07 4.44 -1.18
CA GLU A 10 -18.11 2.99 -1.08
C GLU A 10 -16.70 2.36 -1.03
N LEU A 11 -15.66 3.10 -1.44
CA LEU A 11 -14.28 2.59 -1.54
C LEU A 11 -13.71 2.14 -0.19
N VAL A 12 -13.78 3.00 0.84
CA VAL A 12 -13.24 2.67 2.18
C VAL A 12 -13.99 1.47 2.80
N PRO A 13 -15.35 1.45 2.84
CA PRO A 13 -16.09 0.29 3.34
C PRO A 13 -15.79 -1.00 2.59
N GLU A 14 -15.66 -0.95 1.27
CA GLU A 14 -15.40 -2.12 0.45
C GLU A 14 -13.98 -2.67 0.67
N TYR A 15 -12.99 -1.79 0.68
CA TYR A 15 -11.60 -2.15 0.98
C TYR A 15 -11.50 -2.78 2.38
N SER A 16 -12.10 -2.14 3.39
CA SER A 16 -12.14 -2.62 4.77
C SER A 16 -12.75 -4.02 4.86
N ARG A 17 -13.88 -4.27 4.18
CA ARG A 17 -14.54 -5.59 4.17
C ARG A 17 -13.71 -6.64 3.45
N TYR A 18 -13.12 -6.30 2.30
CA TYR A 18 -12.36 -7.24 1.48
C TYR A 18 -11.10 -7.74 2.22
N TYR A 19 -10.34 -6.81 2.79
CA TYR A 19 -9.07 -7.11 3.46
C TYR A 19 -9.21 -7.40 4.96
N LYS A 20 -10.42 -7.28 5.52
CA LYS A 20 -10.72 -7.45 6.96
C LYS A 20 -9.88 -6.53 7.86
N VAL A 21 -9.75 -5.27 7.44
CA VAL A 21 -9.04 -4.20 8.17
C VAL A 21 -10.02 -3.15 8.66
N THR A 22 -9.62 -2.30 9.59
CA THR A 22 -10.45 -1.19 10.07
C THR A 22 -10.68 -0.12 8.98
N PRO A 23 -11.75 0.68 9.05
CA PRO A 23 -11.96 1.79 8.11
C PRO A 23 -10.81 2.80 8.09
N LYS A 24 -10.14 3.03 9.22
CA LYS A 24 -8.97 3.93 9.31
C LYS A 24 -7.78 3.36 8.55
N GLU A 25 -7.47 2.08 8.73
CA GLU A 25 -6.41 1.39 7.97
C GLU A 25 -6.72 1.32 6.47
N ALA A 26 -7.98 1.07 6.10
CA ALA A 26 -8.41 1.06 4.70
C ALA A 26 -8.27 2.45 4.05
N ALA A 27 -8.68 3.51 4.75
CA ALA A 27 -8.53 4.88 4.27
C ALA A 27 -7.06 5.30 4.16
N TYR A 28 -6.22 4.91 5.11
CA TYR A 28 -4.78 5.14 5.05
C TYR A 28 -4.12 4.46 3.84
N ALA A 29 -4.47 3.20 3.56
CA ALA A 29 -3.96 2.50 2.37
C ALA A 29 -4.41 3.17 1.05
N LEU A 30 -5.67 3.63 0.98
CA LEU A 30 -6.18 4.38 -0.18
C LEU A 30 -5.52 5.75 -0.32
N HIS A 31 -5.22 6.41 0.80
CA HIS A 31 -4.47 7.67 0.83
C HIS A 31 -3.07 7.48 0.24
N GLU A 32 -2.30 6.48 0.72
CA GLU A 32 -0.96 6.18 0.18
C GLU A 32 -1.00 5.86 -1.32
N LEU A 33 -2.01 5.09 -1.76
CA LEU A 33 -2.19 4.81 -3.20
C LEU A 33 -2.41 6.09 -4.02
N ILE A 34 -3.24 7.03 -3.55
CA ILE A 34 -3.47 8.29 -4.26
C ILE A 34 -2.21 9.17 -4.27
N ASP A 35 -1.42 9.16 -3.21
CA ASP A 35 -0.13 9.86 -3.17
C ASP A 35 0.87 9.28 -4.17
N ASP A 36 1.00 7.96 -4.24
CA ASP A 36 1.89 7.31 -5.21
C ASP A 36 1.46 7.64 -6.66
N LEU A 37 0.16 7.65 -6.92
CA LEU A 37 -0.39 8.07 -8.21
C LEU A 37 -0.15 9.55 -8.50
N TYR A 38 -0.21 10.42 -7.49
CA TYR A 38 0.13 11.83 -7.64
C TYR A 38 1.61 12.01 -7.98
N LEU A 39 2.52 11.28 -7.32
CA LEU A 39 3.94 11.34 -7.62
C LEU A 39 4.24 10.89 -9.06
N GLU A 40 3.58 9.82 -9.53
CA GLU A 40 3.78 9.34 -10.89
C GLU A 40 3.12 10.27 -11.94
N TYR A 41 1.82 10.50 -11.84
CA TYR A 41 1.09 11.26 -12.88
C TYR A 41 1.27 12.77 -12.74
N GLY A 42 1.19 13.29 -11.51
CA GLY A 42 1.25 14.72 -11.23
C GLY A 42 2.66 15.29 -11.32
N GLU A 43 3.63 14.66 -10.66
CA GLU A 43 5.00 15.19 -10.57
C GLU A 43 5.91 14.66 -11.69
N ARG A 44 5.98 13.35 -11.94
CA ARG A 44 6.88 12.80 -12.97
C ARG A 44 6.36 13.03 -14.39
N ARG A 45 5.07 12.79 -14.64
CA ARG A 45 4.45 12.95 -15.98
C ARG A 45 3.88 14.35 -16.22
N GLY A 46 3.74 15.18 -15.18
CA GLY A 46 3.20 16.53 -15.29
C GLY A 46 1.70 16.62 -15.58
N ASN A 47 0.96 15.51 -15.51
CA ASN A 47 -0.48 15.45 -15.74
C ASN A 47 -1.26 15.46 -14.42
N ARG A 48 -1.32 16.64 -13.80
CA ARG A 48 -1.97 16.86 -12.49
C ARG A 48 -3.50 16.71 -12.49
N LEU A 49 -4.12 16.58 -13.66
CA LEU A 49 -5.58 16.46 -13.79
C LEU A 49 -6.03 15.08 -14.29
N SER A 50 -5.11 14.12 -14.48
CA SER A 50 -5.44 12.77 -14.96
C SER A 50 -6.46 12.04 -14.08
N ILE A 51 -6.55 12.39 -12.80
CA ILE A 51 -7.54 11.85 -11.87
C ILE A 51 -9.00 12.06 -12.36
N ASN A 52 -9.24 13.07 -13.19
CA ASN A 52 -10.55 13.37 -13.80
C ASN A 52 -10.94 12.43 -14.95
N GLU A 53 -10.00 11.60 -15.42
CA GLU A 53 -10.28 10.55 -16.39
C GLU A 53 -10.98 9.35 -15.73
N VAL A 54 -10.85 9.28 -14.40
CA VAL A 54 -11.26 8.15 -13.56
C VAL A 54 -12.37 8.52 -12.57
N LEU A 55 -12.34 9.74 -12.03
CA LEU A 55 -13.35 10.30 -11.12
C LEU A 55 -14.22 11.34 -11.81
N TRP A 56 -15.52 11.31 -11.54
CA TRP A 56 -16.45 12.34 -12.02
C TRP A 56 -17.64 12.52 -11.07
N VAL A 57 -18.31 13.67 -11.17
CA VAL A 57 -19.58 13.91 -10.48
C VAL A 57 -20.73 13.39 -11.34
N GLY A 58 -21.53 12.49 -10.79
CA GLY A 58 -22.71 11.89 -11.42
C GLY A 58 -24.00 12.25 -10.69
N ARG A 59 -25.05 11.45 -10.90
CA ARG A 59 -26.33 11.56 -10.20
C ARG A 59 -26.38 10.60 -9.01
N SER A 60 -27.30 10.82 -8.08
CA SER A 60 -27.49 9.92 -6.93
C SER A 60 -27.81 8.50 -7.38
N GLU A 61 -28.70 8.34 -8.36
CA GLU A 61 -29.21 7.04 -8.80
C GLU A 61 -28.52 6.49 -10.06
N SER A 62 -27.62 7.26 -10.67
CA SER A 62 -26.97 6.89 -11.93
C SER A 62 -25.52 7.40 -12.00
N PRO A 63 -24.59 6.56 -12.48
CA PRO A 63 -23.21 6.98 -12.73
C PRO A 63 -23.08 7.93 -13.93
N GLU A 64 -24.16 8.31 -14.61
CA GLU A 64 -24.10 9.29 -15.69
C GLU A 64 -23.48 10.62 -15.22
N LYS A 65 -22.42 11.02 -15.92
CA LYS A 65 -21.70 12.28 -15.66
C LYS A 65 -22.67 13.46 -15.77
N THR A 66 -22.61 14.37 -14.80
CA THR A 66 -23.40 15.59 -14.84
C THR A 66 -22.98 16.49 -16.00
N SER A 67 -23.89 17.35 -16.46
CA SER A 67 -23.60 18.33 -17.51
C SER A 67 -22.66 19.45 -17.06
N ARG A 68 -22.37 19.54 -15.76
CA ARG A 68 -21.41 20.51 -15.20
C ARG A 68 -20.04 19.87 -15.14
N ASN A 69 -19.02 20.65 -15.53
CA ASN A 69 -17.64 20.23 -15.45
C ASN A 69 -17.10 20.49 -14.05
N TYR A 70 -16.77 19.39 -13.36
CA TYR A 70 -16.09 19.41 -12.07
C TYR A 70 -14.70 18.78 -12.24
N ASN A 71 -13.68 19.48 -11.72
CA ASN A 71 -12.29 19.06 -11.77
C ASN A 71 -11.79 18.73 -10.35
N PHE A 72 -11.51 17.46 -10.13
CA PHE A 72 -10.83 16.93 -8.97
C PHE A 72 -9.32 17.18 -9.07
N HIS A 73 -8.74 17.44 -7.91
CA HIS A 73 -7.30 17.58 -7.72
C HIS A 73 -6.85 16.47 -6.78
N PHE A 74 -5.69 15.87 -7.03
CA PHE A 74 -5.15 14.78 -6.21
C PHE A 74 -5.11 15.13 -4.73
N GLN A 75 -4.64 16.33 -4.40
CA GLN A 75 -4.52 16.78 -3.01
C GLN A 75 -5.87 16.78 -2.28
N LEU A 76 -6.96 17.17 -2.98
CA LEU A 76 -8.30 17.22 -2.39
C LEU A 76 -8.94 15.83 -2.26
N VAL A 77 -8.61 14.92 -3.18
CA VAL A 77 -8.98 13.50 -3.06
C VAL A 77 -8.21 12.85 -1.91
N ASN A 78 -6.93 13.20 -1.75
CA ASN A 78 -6.12 12.63 -0.69
C ASN A 78 -6.55 13.13 0.70
N GLN A 79 -6.83 14.43 0.83
CA GLN A 79 -7.42 15.03 2.05
C GLN A 79 -8.74 14.37 2.44
N TYR A 80 -9.55 13.90 1.48
CA TYR A 80 -10.76 13.15 1.77
C TYR A 80 -10.45 11.84 2.51
N PHE A 81 -9.45 11.07 2.07
CA PHE A 81 -9.05 9.85 2.77
C PHE A 81 -8.34 10.14 4.09
N GLU A 82 -7.51 11.18 4.14
CA GLU A 82 -6.86 11.66 5.36
C GLU A 82 -7.87 11.94 6.48
N GLY A 83 -9.03 12.52 6.13
CA GLY A 83 -10.09 12.85 7.08
C GLY A 83 -10.64 11.66 7.88
N PHE A 84 -10.44 10.41 7.44
CA PHE A 84 -10.86 9.22 8.19
C PHE A 84 -9.93 8.88 9.36
N PHE A 85 -8.66 9.23 9.29
CA PHE A 85 -7.65 8.79 10.27
C PHE A 85 -6.90 9.93 10.96
N ALA A 86 -6.89 11.14 10.39
CA ALA A 86 -6.25 12.31 11.02
C ALA A 86 -7.09 12.94 12.14
N SER A 87 -8.41 12.68 12.17
CA SER A 87 -9.30 13.20 13.21
C SER A 87 -9.40 12.25 14.41
N GLU A 88 -9.36 12.80 15.62
CA GLU A 88 -9.74 12.07 16.84
C GLU A 88 -11.23 11.73 16.88
N SER A 89 -12.05 12.41 16.06
CA SER A 89 -13.47 12.10 15.88
C SER A 89 -13.66 10.93 14.92
N ASP A 90 -14.56 10.02 15.26
CA ASP A 90 -15.00 8.93 14.36
C ASP A 90 -15.97 9.39 13.25
N ALA A 91 -16.08 10.71 13.02
CA ALA A 91 -16.89 11.27 11.96
C ALA A 91 -16.30 10.96 10.58
N THR A 92 -17.08 10.32 9.71
CA THR A 92 -16.67 10.04 8.34
C THR A 92 -16.81 11.27 7.45
N PRO A 93 -15.83 11.58 6.59
CA PRO A 93 -15.95 12.65 5.60
C PRO A 93 -17.14 12.43 4.65
N VAL A 94 -18.05 13.42 4.59
CA VAL A 94 -19.31 13.34 3.81
C VAL A 94 -19.21 14.06 2.47
N CYS A 95 -18.25 14.97 2.33
CA CYS A 95 -18.04 15.76 1.12
C CYS A 95 -16.57 15.76 0.70
N ILE A 96 -16.34 16.02 -0.58
CA ILE A 96 -15.03 16.27 -1.17
C ILE A 96 -15.06 17.59 -1.92
N SER A 97 -14.01 18.39 -1.80
CA SER A 97 -13.90 19.64 -2.53
C SER A 97 -13.39 19.42 -3.95
N CYS A 98 -14.01 20.07 -4.94
CA CYS A 98 -13.56 20.05 -6.33
C CYS A 98 -13.84 21.40 -7.01
N TYR A 99 -13.16 21.70 -8.11
CA TYR A 99 -13.34 22.96 -8.83
C TYR A 99 -14.48 22.84 -9.84
N SER A 100 -15.51 23.67 -9.72
CA SER A 100 -16.58 23.79 -10.73
C SER A 100 -16.18 24.82 -11.77
N GLU A 101 -16.01 24.40 -13.03
CA GLU A 101 -15.72 25.33 -14.13
C GLU A 101 -16.87 26.29 -14.37
N SER A 102 -18.12 25.80 -14.28
CA SER A 102 -19.31 26.61 -14.53
C SER A 102 -19.49 27.74 -13.50
N ASP A 103 -19.04 27.51 -12.27
CA ASP A 103 -19.16 28.50 -11.20
C ASP A 103 -17.84 29.23 -10.90
N GLN A 104 -16.75 28.84 -11.59
CA GLN A 104 -15.38 29.33 -11.38
C GLN A 104 -14.93 29.33 -9.91
N ARG A 105 -15.33 28.31 -9.15
CA ARG A 105 -15.00 28.21 -7.72
C ARG A 105 -14.97 26.76 -7.23
N PHE A 106 -14.27 26.55 -6.13
CA PHE A 106 -14.33 25.29 -5.40
C PHE A 106 -15.71 25.07 -4.77
N LYS A 107 -16.16 23.83 -4.81
CA LYS A 107 -17.42 23.38 -4.22
C LYS A 107 -17.23 22.04 -3.53
N ASP A 108 -17.86 21.92 -2.38
CA ASP A 108 -17.94 20.66 -1.67
C ASP A 108 -19.11 19.83 -2.23
N ILE A 109 -18.76 18.69 -2.81
CA ILE A 109 -19.71 17.76 -3.41
C ILE A 109 -19.86 16.56 -2.47
N PRO A 110 -21.09 16.12 -2.16
CA PRO A 110 -21.31 14.90 -1.41
C PRO A 110 -20.61 13.72 -2.09
N VAL A 111 -19.86 12.93 -1.31
CA VAL A 111 -19.08 11.81 -1.85
C VAL A 111 -19.95 10.67 -2.41
N SER A 112 -21.24 10.67 -2.07
CA SER A 112 -22.26 9.80 -2.66
C SER A 112 -22.63 10.16 -4.10
N LEU A 113 -22.26 11.36 -4.57
CA LEU A 113 -22.45 11.82 -5.95
C LEU A 113 -21.17 11.73 -6.79
N VAL A 114 -20.05 11.34 -6.18
CA VAL A 114 -18.77 11.18 -6.85
C VAL A 114 -18.60 9.72 -7.21
N TRP A 115 -18.42 9.47 -8.50
CA TRP A 115 -18.29 8.14 -9.08
C TRP A 115 -16.87 7.91 -9.58
N LEU A 116 -16.44 6.66 -9.50
CA LEU A 116 -15.17 6.14 -9.97
C LEU A 116 -15.42 4.96 -10.92
N SER A 117 -14.72 4.90 -12.05
CA SER A 117 -14.69 3.70 -12.90
C SER A 117 -13.59 2.76 -12.38
N ARG A 118 -13.99 1.56 -11.93
CA ARG A 118 -13.07 0.55 -11.40
C ARG A 118 -12.05 0.14 -12.43
N ARG A 119 -12.49 -0.21 -13.64
CA ARG A 119 -11.60 -0.62 -14.73
C ARG A 119 -10.58 0.45 -15.04
N LYS A 120 -11.02 1.69 -15.26
CA LYS A 120 -10.09 2.80 -15.56
C LYS A 120 -9.15 3.05 -14.39
N PHE A 121 -9.61 2.96 -13.15
CA PHE A 121 -8.76 3.13 -11.99
C PHE A 121 -7.71 2.01 -11.90
N SER A 122 -8.10 0.75 -12.10
CA SER A 122 -7.17 -0.37 -12.12
C SER A 122 -6.15 -0.26 -13.25
N GLU A 123 -6.56 0.11 -14.46
CA GLU A 123 -5.67 0.38 -15.59
C GLU A 123 -4.69 1.51 -15.26
N TRP A 124 -5.21 2.61 -14.71
CA TRP A 124 -4.45 3.78 -14.34
C TRP A 124 -3.41 3.49 -13.24
N VAL A 125 -3.74 2.63 -12.28
CA VAL A 125 -2.82 2.16 -11.23
C VAL A 125 -1.75 1.23 -11.81
N LEU A 126 -2.12 0.29 -12.68
CA LEU A 126 -1.17 -0.60 -13.36
C LEU A 126 -0.18 0.18 -14.24
N GLU A 127 -0.65 1.19 -14.96
CA GLU A 127 0.20 2.06 -15.79
C GLU A 127 1.19 2.89 -14.97
N ALA A 128 0.95 3.08 -13.68
CA ALA A 128 1.90 3.68 -12.75
C ALA A 128 2.95 2.68 -12.21
N GLY A 129 2.85 1.40 -12.60
CA GLY A 129 3.72 0.32 -12.10
C GLY A 129 3.33 -0.16 -10.70
N ILE A 130 2.09 0.07 -10.28
CA ILE A 130 1.54 -0.33 -8.98
C ILE A 130 0.50 -1.43 -9.21
N ASP A 131 0.48 -2.44 -8.34
CA ASP A 131 -0.57 -3.46 -8.39
C ASP A 131 -1.89 -2.90 -7.82
N PRO A 132 -3.00 -2.91 -8.59
CA PRO A 132 -4.25 -2.34 -8.14
C PRO A 132 -4.88 -3.20 -7.05
N PRO A 133 -5.49 -2.58 -6.01
CA PRO A 133 -6.18 -3.34 -4.97
C PRO A 133 -7.20 -4.31 -5.55
N GLU A 134 -7.18 -5.56 -5.10
CA GLU A 134 -8.08 -6.60 -5.58
C GLU A 134 -9.55 -6.26 -5.29
N SER A 135 -9.81 -5.51 -4.22
CA SER A 135 -11.14 -4.99 -3.86
C SER A 135 -11.72 -4.09 -4.95
N ILE A 136 -10.88 -3.35 -5.67
CA ILE A 136 -11.32 -2.43 -6.73
C ILE A 136 -11.37 -3.17 -8.07
N SER A 137 -10.39 -4.03 -8.34
CA SER A 137 -10.23 -4.72 -9.62
C SER A 137 -11.24 -5.85 -9.89
N LYS A 138 -11.81 -6.49 -8.86
CA LYS A 138 -12.77 -7.59 -9.05
C LYS A 138 -14.20 -7.05 -9.16
N VAL A 139 -14.64 -6.80 -10.39
CA VAL A 139 -16.04 -6.49 -10.73
C VAL A 139 -16.97 -7.59 -10.19
N GLY A 140 -17.92 -7.23 -9.32
CA GLY A 140 -19.11 -8.04 -9.06
C GLY A 140 -19.00 -9.21 -8.06
N VAL A 141 -18.08 -9.19 -7.09
CA VAL A 141 -18.12 -10.17 -5.99
C VAL A 141 -18.89 -9.61 -4.80
N ALA A 142 -20.21 -9.45 -4.98
CA ALA A 142 -21.11 -9.69 -3.87
C ALA A 142 -20.90 -11.16 -3.45
N SER A 143 -20.23 -11.36 -2.31
CA SER A 143 -20.18 -12.63 -1.58
C SER A 143 -20.03 -13.89 -2.44
N LYS A 144 -18.89 -14.08 -3.11
CA LYS A 144 -18.38 -15.45 -3.22
C LYS A 144 -17.78 -15.76 -1.86
N SER A 145 -18.54 -16.50 -1.05
CA SER A 145 -17.98 -17.41 -0.07
C SER A 145 -16.68 -17.96 -0.66
N LEU A 146 -15.58 -17.68 0.04
CA LEU A 146 -14.28 -18.26 -0.24
C LEU A 146 -14.53 -19.74 -0.53
N ALA A 147 -14.16 -20.18 -1.73
CA ALA A 147 -14.07 -21.58 -2.05
C ALA A 147 -13.03 -22.16 -1.08
N GLU A 148 -13.53 -22.70 0.03
CA GLU A 148 -12.82 -23.58 0.92
C GLU A 148 -12.47 -24.82 0.12
N GLY A 149 -11.17 -25.01 -0.07
CA GLY A 149 -10.64 -26.20 -0.69
C GLY A 149 -9.22 -25.92 -1.13
N THR A 150 -8.27 -26.35 -0.31
CA THR A 150 -6.83 -26.53 -0.62
C THR A 150 -5.86 -25.34 -0.59
N ASP A 151 -6.28 -24.07 -0.59
CA ASP A 151 -5.33 -22.93 -0.71
C ASP A 151 -5.16 -22.05 0.56
N SER A 152 -6.03 -22.18 1.56
CA SER A 152 -6.01 -21.31 2.76
C SER A 152 -4.84 -21.60 3.70
N THR A 153 -4.45 -22.86 3.87
CA THR A 153 -3.34 -23.26 4.77
C THR A 153 -1.99 -22.87 4.19
N LEU A 154 -1.79 -23.06 2.88
CA LEU A 154 -0.59 -22.60 2.20
C LEU A 154 -0.48 -21.08 2.30
N LYS A 155 -1.53 -20.33 1.94
CA LYS A 155 -1.56 -18.87 2.09
C LYS A 155 -1.29 -18.39 3.52
N THR A 156 -1.81 -19.08 4.53
CA THR A 156 -1.57 -18.71 5.94
C THR A 156 -0.11 -18.92 6.35
N LEU A 157 0.51 -20.03 5.95
CA LEU A 157 1.94 -20.30 6.22
C LEU A 157 2.86 -19.31 5.48
N GLU A 158 2.49 -18.95 4.26
CA GLU A 158 3.23 -17.95 3.47
C GLU A 158 3.11 -16.55 4.08
N LEU A 159 1.90 -16.13 4.48
CA LEU A 159 1.68 -14.86 5.18
C LEU A 159 2.42 -14.79 6.51
N GLU A 160 2.43 -15.89 7.28
CA GLU A 160 3.17 -15.95 8.54
C GLU A 160 4.68 -15.85 8.31
N SER A 161 5.19 -16.44 7.23
CA SER A 161 6.60 -16.32 6.83
C SER A 161 6.95 -14.89 6.45
N ILE A 162 6.12 -14.23 5.64
CA ILE A 162 6.28 -12.82 5.25
C ILE A 162 6.24 -11.92 6.50
N ARG A 163 5.27 -12.15 7.40
CA ARG A 163 5.15 -11.40 8.67
C ARG A 163 6.41 -11.53 9.51
N LYS A 164 6.96 -12.74 9.67
CA LYS A 164 8.22 -12.96 10.41
C LYS A 164 9.40 -12.25 9.76
N ILE A 165 9.48 -12.24 8.43
CA ILE A 165 10.50 -11.50 7.70
C ILE A 165 10.37 -10.00 7.98
N MET A 166 9.19 -9.42 7.82
CA MET A 166 8.96 -7.98 8.06
C MET A 166 9.29 -7.57 9.49
N VAL A 167 8.77 -8.30 10.48
CA VAL A 167 9.04 -8.03 11.90
C VAL A 167 10.54 -8.16 12.20
N GLY A 168 11.21 -9.16 11.63
CA GLY A 168 12.65 -9.35 11.79
C GLY A 168 13.47 -8.22 11.18
N LEU A 169 13.13 -7.75 9.98
CA LEU A 169 13.79 -6.63 9.32
C LEU A 169 13.61 -5.31 10.10
N VAL A 170 12.40 -5.02 10.57
CA VAL A 170 12.15 -3.84 11.43
C VAL A 170 12.97 -3.92 12.72
N ARG A 171 13.10 -5.12 13.30
CA ARG A 171 13.93 -5.33 14.49
C ARG A 171 15.41 -5.12 14.20
N LEU A 172 15.93 -5.55 13.06
CA LEU A 172 17.30 -5.26 12.66
C LEU A 172 17.55 -3.75 12.59
N ILE A 173 16.64 -2.98 11.99
CA ILE A 173 16.75 -1.51 11.91
C ILE A 173 16.83 -0.90 13.31
N LYS A 174 15.97 -1.34 14.23
CA LYS A 174 15.99 -0.88 15.63
C LYS A 174 17.31 -1.23 16.34
N GLU A 175 17.85 -2.42 16.10
CA GLU A 175 19.13 -2.84 16.70
C GLU A 175 20.33 -2.08 16.11
N VAL A 176 20.28 -1.69 14.83
CA VAL A 176 21.27 -0.77 14.23
C VAL A 176 21.21 0.59 14.91
N ASP A 177 20.02 1.18 14.97
CA ASP A 177 19.82 2.48 15.61
C ASP A 177 20.35 2.44 17.04
N ARG A 178 19.95 1.43 17.81
CA ARG A 178 20.42 1.17 19.18
C ARG A 178 21.93 1.06 19.27
N ALA A 179 22.57 0.30 18.38
CA ALA A 179 24.02 0.14 18.38
C ALA A 179 24.74 1.49 18.14
N HIS A 180 24.15 2.40 17.36
CA HIS A 180 24.71 3.72 17.09
C HIS A 180 24.37 4.77 18.16
N SER A 181 23.20 4.71 18.78
CA SER A 181 22.69 5.71 19.71
C SER A 181 23.03 5.43 21.17
N GLU A 182 23.05 4.17 21.59
CA GLU A 182 23.33 3.79 22.98
C GLU A 182 24.83 3.59 23.24
N GLN A 183 25.30 4.11 24.37
CA GLN A 183 26.66 3.84 24.85
C GLN A 183 26.70 2.47 25.55
N PRO A 184 27.55 1.53 25.11
CA PRO A 184 27.64 0.21 25.73
C PRO A 184 28.21 0.32 27.14
N ILE A 185 27.56 -0.34 28.11
CA ILE A 185 27.89 -0.25 29.53
C ILE A 185 28.95 -1.31 29.91
N ASN A 186 28.99 -2.42 29.18
CA ASN A 186 29.96 -3.51 29.38
C ASN A 186 30.66 -3.94 28.07
N TYR A 187 31.69 -4.78 28.22
CA TYR A 187 32.50 -5.27 27.10
C TYR A 187 31.69 -6.10 26.10
N ASP A 188 30.74 -6.91 26.58
CA ASP A 188 29.93 -7.78 25.72
C ASP A 188 28.93 -6.99 24.87
N GLU A 189 28.32 -5.96 25.45
CA GLU A 189 27.47 -4.98 24.75
C GLU A 189 28.26 -4.20 23.71
N LYS A 190 29.49 -3.76 24.06
CA LYS A 190 30.37 -3.08 23.11
C LYS A 190 30.70 -3.99 21.93
N ARG A 191 31.11 -5.23 22.21
CA ARG A 191 31.44 -6.22 21.19
C ARG A 191 30.23 -6.54 20.31
N ARG A 192 29.03 -6.63 20.87
CA ARG A 192 27.78 -6.84 20.13
C ARG A 192 27.44 -5.63 19.24
N SER A 193 27.51 -4.41 19.78
CA SER A 193 27.28 -3.17 19.03
C SER A 193 28.25 -3.05 17.84
N ASP A 194 29.53 -3.34 18.06
CA ASP A 194 30.55 -3.31 16.99
C ASP A 194 30.27 -4.36 15.89
N ARG A 195 29.82 -5.57 16.26
CA ARG A 195 29.40 -6.60 15.28
C ARG A 195 28.19 -6.15 14.47
N ILE A 196 27.17 -5.59 15.11
CA ILE A 196 25.96 -5.06 14.46
C ILE A 196 26.33 -3.98 13.44
N LYS A 197 27.16 -3.00 13.83
CA LYS A 197 27.65 -1.92 12.94
C LYS A 197 28.41 -2.47 11.73
N LEU A 198 29.29 -3.45 11.98
CA LEU A 198 30.07 -4.10 10.93
C LEU A 198 29.16 -4.84 9.93
N ARG A 199 28.15 -5.57 10.41
CA ARG A 199 27.19 -6.28 9.56
C ARG A 199 26.32 -5.33 8.74
N ALA A 200 25.79 -4.29 9.36
CA ALA A 200 25.05 -3.24 8.66
C ALA A 200 25.89 -2.60 7.55
N SER A 201 27.16 -2.28 7.84
CA SER A 201 28.10 -1.76 6.84
C SER A 201 28.35 -2.74 5.70
N ARG A 202 28.44 -4.05 5.97
CA ARG A 202 28.64 -5.08 4.94
C ARG A 202 27.42 -5.29 4.05
N LEU A 203 26.21 -5.12 4.59
CA LEU A 203 24.98 -5.18 3.80
C LEU A 203 24.87 -4.00 2.84
N ASN A 204 25.23 -2.79 3.30
CA ASN A 204 25.22 -1.59 2.45
C ASN A 204 26.39 -1.55 1.46
N ASN A 205 27.56 -2.04 1.87
CA ASN A 205 28.78 -2.05 1.07
C ASN A 205 29.39 -3.46 1.04
N PRO A 206 28.82 -4.37 0.22
CA PRO A 206 29.26 -5.75 0.19
C PRO A 206 30.71 -5.84 -0.33
N PRO A 207 31.61 -6.56 0.38
CA PRO A 207 33.03 -6.63 0.02
C PRO A 207 33.30 -7.41 -1.28
N ARG A 208 32.30 -8.09 -1.86
CA ARG A 208 32.41 -8.89 -3.10
C ARG A 208 31.12 -8.79 -3.92
N LYS A 209 31.24 -8.82 -5.26
CA LYS A 209 30.09 -8.84 -6.20
C LYS A 209 29.12 -10.03 -6.02
N ASN A 210 29.51 -11.09 -5.28
CA ASN A 210 28.75 -12.32 -5.10
C ASN A 210 28.46 -12.65 -3.61
N SER A 211 28.23 -11.65 -2.76
CA SER A 211 27.84 -11.92 -1.36
C SER A 211 26.42 -12.50 -1.30
N ASP A 212 26.25 -13.62 -0.62
CA ASP A 212 24.93 -14.21 -0.32
C ASP A 212 24.20 -13.32 0.70
N LEU A 213 23.37 -12.40 0.19
CA LEU A 213 22.61 -11.43 0.99
C LEU A 213 21.78 -12.11 2.09
N TYR A 214 21.15 -13.25 1.80
CA TYR A 214 20.28 -13.94 2.73
C TYR A 214 21.06 -14.55 3.88
N ARG A 215 22.25 -15.09 3.59
CA ARG A 215 23.16 -15.55 4.64
C ARG A 215 23.62 -14.39 5.52
N GLU A 216 24.02 -13.27 4.93
CA GLU A 216 24.45 -12.09 5.70
C GLU A 216 23.31 -11.55 6.58
N LEU A 217 22.06 -11.55 6.10
CA LEU A 217 20.89 -11.17 6.90
C LEU A 217 20.62 -12.10 8.08
N ILE A 218 20.77 -13.42 7.90
CA ILE A 218 20.60 -14.39 8.99
C ILE A 218 21.70 -14.20 10.03
N GLU A 219 22.96 -14.14 9.61
CA GLU A 219 24.10 -13.90 10.53
C GLU A 219 23.96 -12.55 11.26
N PHE A 220 23.39 -11.55 10.59
CA PHE A 220 23.12 -10.26 11.20
C PHE A 220 22.07 -10.34 12.31
N ALA A 221 20.97 -11.08 12.10
CA ALA A 221 19.96 -11.30 13.14
C ALA A 221 20.55 -12.04 14.35
N GLU A 222 21.39 -13.06 14.11
CA GLU A 222 22.09 -13.78 15.17
C GLU A 222 22.98 -12.86 16.02
N ASP A 223 23.76 -11.99 15.36
CA ASP A 223 24.57 -10.96 16.04
C ASP A 223 23.70 -9.95 16.83
N ALA A 224 22.50 -9.67 16.33
CA ALA A 224 21.49 -8.85 17.00
C ALA A 224 20.69 -9.62 18.08
N GLY A 225 21.03 -10.88 18.35
CA GLY A 225 20.47 -11.66 19.45
C GLY A 225 19.03 -12.13 19.21
N PHE A 226 18.60 -12.28 17.96
CA PHE A 226 17.32 -12.88 17.64
C PHE A 226 17.36 -13.73 16.37
N GLU A 227 16.38 -14.61 16.23
CA GLU A 227 16.26 -15.48 15.07
C GLU A 227 15.38 -14.84 14.00
N LEU A 228 15.96 -14.62 12.80
CA LEU A 228 15.21 -14.39 11.57
C LEU A 228 14.82 -15.75 10.96
N VAL A 229 13.90 -15.76 9.99
CA VAL A 229 13.61 -16.95 9.18
C VAL A 229 14.91 -17.54 8.62
N LYS A 230 15.30 -18.73 9.13
CA LYS A 230 16.57 -19.39 8.80
C LYS A 230 16.65 -19.95 7.39
N ASP A 231 15.50 -20.21 6.77
CA ASP A 231 15.48 -20.78 5.43
C ASP A 231 15.79 -19.73 4.37
N ARG A 232 16.95 -19.90 3.73
CA ARG A 232 17.41 -19.02 2.64
C ARG A 232 16.48 -19.09 1.43
N GLN A 233 15.85 -20.24 1.16
CA GLN A 233 14.92 -20.36 0.04
C GLN A 233 13.66 -19.52 0.29
N THR A 234 13.14 -19.54 1.52
CA THR A 234 12.03 -18.69 1.94
C THR A 234 12.39 -17.21 1.85
N LEU A 235 13.54 -16.79 2.38
CA LEU A 235 14.00 -15.40 2.25
C LEU A 235 14.16 -14.99 0.79
N ARG A 236 14.76 -15.83 -0.05
CA ARG A 236 14.91 -15.58 -1.48
C ARG A 236 13.56 -15.44 -2.18
N ARG A 237 12.64 -16.37 -1.93
CA ARG A 237 11.30 -16.39 -2.53
C ARG A 237 10.53 -15.09 -2.26
N TYR A 238 10.58 -14.60 -1.02
CA TYR A 238 9.76 -13.45 -0.62
C TYR A 238 10.46 -12.10 -0.70
N MET A 239 11.79 -12.05 -0.70
CA MET A 239 12.54 -10.78 -0.78
C MET A 239 13.09 -10.49 -2.18
N HIS A 240 13.35 -11.49 -3.03
CA HIS A 240 13.88 -11.25 -4.37
C HIS A 240 12.81 -11.03 -5.45
N GLY A 241 11.53 -11.30 -5.13
CA GLY A 241 10.46 -11.20 -6.11
C GLY A 241 10.70 -12.09 -7.32
N GLU A 242 11.12 -13.35 -7.14
CA GLU A 242 10.97 -14.34 -8.21
C GLU A 242 9.47 -14.61 -8.34
N SER A 243 8.80 -13.77 -9.14
CA SER A 243 7.52 -14.16 -9.72
C SER A 243 7.78 -15.50 -10.38
N LYS A 244 7.01 -16.52 -9.97
CA LYS A 244 6.91 -17.74 -10.77
C LYS A 244 6.43 -17.27 -12.14
N THR A 245 7.34 -17.05 -13.08
CA THR A 245 7.02 -17.22 -14.48
C THR A 245 6.55 -18.66 -14.55
N SER A 246 5.24 -18.83 -14.67
CA SER A 246 4.64 -20.04 -15.20
C SER A 246 5.21 -20.22 -16.60
N SER A 247 6.41 -20.78 -16.69
CA SER A 247 6.89 -21.41 -17.91
C SER A 247 5.91 -22.53 -18.20
N GLY A 248 5.23 -22.40 -19.34
CA GLY A 248 4.19 -23.29 -19.76
C GLY A 248 4.69 -24.72 -19.94
N GLU A 249 3.73 -25.63 -19.80
CA GLU A 249 3.34 -26.59 -20.82
C GLU A 249 1.81 -26.76 -20.74
#